data_AF-A0A2D4M813-F1
#
_entry.id   AF-A0A2D4M813-F1
#
_cell.length_a   1.000
_cell.length_b   1.000
_cell.length_c   1.000
_cell.angle_alpha   90.00
_cell.angle_beta   90.00
_cell.angle_gamma   90.00
#
_symmetry.space_group_name_H-M   'P 1'
#
loop_
_entity.id
_entity.type
_entity.pdbx_description
1 polymer ?
#
loop_
_entity_poly.entity_id
_entity_poly.type
_entity_poly.pdbx_seq_one_letter_code
_entity_poly.pdbx_strand_id
1 'polypeptide(L)'
;MTFFQNWILFSPVTGVFLLGGWLEPAHKMATSKKEEQLYDFNARNQLTLWGPDGNILDYANKQLAGLMLDYYRMRWKLFIITLVKCLSSGTPFHQDQFNQAIIKVERRFIYNGKQYPSKPIGNTLDIATKIYLKYYPLP
;
A
#
# COMPACT_ATOMS: atom_id res chain seq x y z
N MET A 1 7.31 4.26 -13.80
CA MET A 1 6.18 4.29 -12.83
C MET A 1 5.02 3.34 -13.17
N THR A 2 4.99 2.78 -14.39
CA THR A 2 3.91 1.92 -14.90
C THR A 2 3.87 0.52 -14.27
N PHE A 3 4.96 0.03 -13.67
CA PHE A 3 5.01 -1.29 -13.01
C PHE A 3 4.00 -1.41 -11.88
N PHE A 4 3.98 -0.47 -10.93
CA PHE A 4 3.01 -0.50 -9.83
C PHE A 4 1.57 -0.43 -10.34
N GLN A 5 1.27 0.38 -11.35
CA GLN A 5 -0.07 0.45 -11.96
C GLN A 5 -0.53 -0.91 -12.54
N ASN A 6 0.38 -1.69 -13.12
CA ASN A 6 0.03 -3.01 -13.67
C ASN A 6 0.03 -4.10 -12.60
N TRP A 7 0.88 -4.01 -11.58
CA TRP A 7 0.88 -4.92 -10.43
C TRP A 7 -0.42 -4.83 -9.61
N ILE A 8 -1.00 -3.62 -9.53
CA ILE A 8 -2.31 -3.37 -8.91
C ILE A 8 -3.45 -4.14 -9.59
N LEU A 9 -3.33 -4.49 -10.87
CA LEU A 9 -4.35 -5.28 -11.57
C LEU A 9 -4.40 -6.73 -11.06
N PHE A 10 -3.32 -7.25 -10.47
CA PHE A 10 -3.24 -8.64 -10.02
C PHE A 10 -4.07 -8.93 -8.76
N SER A 11 -4.43 -7.89 -8.02
CA SER A 11 -4.92 -8.03 -6.66
C SER A 11 -6.44 -7.86 -6.50
N PRO A 12 -7.19 -7.14 -7.37
CA PRO A 12 -8.64 -7.19 -7.34
C PRO A 12 -9.22 -8.53 -7.78
N VAL A 13 -8.47 -9.47 -8.36
CA VAL A 13 -9.06 -10.63 -9.05
C VAL A 13 -9.31 -11.86 -8.17
N THR A 14 -8.72 -11.94 -6.99
CA THR A 14 -8.93 -13.04 -6.03
C THR A 14 -9.14 -12.48 -4.63
N GLY A 15 -10.23 -12.87 -3.97
CA GLY A 15 -10.68 -12.26 -2.72
C GLY A 15 -9.65 -12.25 -1.58
N VAL A 16 -8.80 -13.28 -1.52
CA VAL A 16 -7.76 -13.40 -0.47
C VAL A 16 -6.63 -12.37 -0.57
N PHE A 17 -6.51 -11.67 -1.70
CA PHE A 17 -5.52 -10.60 -1.89
C PHE A 17 -6.12 -9.19 -1.78
N LEU A 18 -7.37 -9.07 -1.33
CA LEU A 18 -8.03 -7.77 -1.16
C LEU A 18 -7.81 -7.21 0.23
N LEU A 19 -7.37 -5.94 0.31
CA LEU A 19 -7.29 -5.24 1.60
C LEU A 19 -8.66 -5.10 2.27
N GLY A 20 -9.75 -4.98 1.48
CA GLY A 20 -11.10 -4.99 2.03
C GLY A 20 -11.44 -6.28 2.77
N GLY A 21 -10.92 -7.43 2.32
CA GLY A 21 -11.10 -8.71 3.01
C GLY A 21 -10.40 -8.76 4.38
N TRP A 22 -9.39 -7.93 4.60
CA TRP A 22 -8.71 -7.78 5.90
C TRP A 22 -9.41 -6.76 6.81
N LEU A 23 -9.84 -5.63 6.26
CA LEU A 23 -10.42 -4.52 7.04
C LEU A 23 -11.90 -4.73 7.39
N GLU A 24 -12.69 -5.34 6.50
CA GLU A 24 -14.14 -5.51 6.70
C GLU A 24 -14.47 -6.37 7.93
N PRO A 25 -13.77 -7.49 8.21
CA PRO A 25 -13.98 -8.22 9.47
C PRO A 25 -13.69 -7.36 10.70
N ALA A 26 -12.63 -6.53 10.67
CA ALA A 26 -12.31 -5.64 11.77
C ALA A 26 -13.42 -4.62 12.03
N HIS A 27 -14.03 -4.06 10.98
CA HIS A 27 -15.19 -3.16 11.12
C HIS A 27 -16.43 -3.89 11.65
N LYS A 28 -16.69 -5.12 11.18
CA LYS A 28 -17.87 -5.91 11.60
C LYS A 28 -17.84 -6.35 13.06
N MET A 29 -16.65 -6.48 13.65
CA MET A 29 -16.53 -6.78 15.08
C MET A 29 -16.91 -5.59 15.98
N ALA A 30 -16.92 -4.37 15.44
CA ALA A 30 -17.13 -3.18 16.24
C ALA A 30 -18.60 -3.01 16.68
N THR A 31 -18.81 -2.64 17.94
CA THR A 31 -20.14 -2.32 18.49
C THR A 31 -20.49 -0.83 18.47
N SER A 32 -19.52 0.03 18.14
CA SER A 32 -19.70 1.48 18.10
C SER A 32 -18.82 2.15 17.03
N LYS A 33 -19.14 3.39 16.65
CA LYS A 33 -18.34 4.17 15.71
C LYS A 33 -16.89 4.36 16.18
N LYS A 34 -16.70 4.56 17.48
CA LYS A 34 -15.38 4.72 18.11
C LYS A 34 -14.56 3.44 18.02
N GLU A 35 -15.22 2.30 18.24
CA GLU A 35 -14.60 0.98 18.15
C GLU A 35 -14.27 0.61 16.69
N GLU A 36 -15.13 0.95 15.74
CA GLU A 36 -14.88 0.78 14.31
C GLU A 36 -13.61 1.52 13.87
N GLN A 37 -13.45 2.79 14.30
CA GLN A 37 -12.25 3.58 14.02
C GLN A 37 -10.99 3.00 14.68
N LEU A 38 -11.11 2.51 15.91
CA LEU A 38 -10.00 1.88 16.62
C LEU A 38 -9.57 0.57 15.95
N TYR A 39 -10.53 -0.25 15.52
CA TYR A 39 -10.26 -1.52 14.84
C TYR A 39 -9.70 -1.31 13.44
N ASP A 40 -10.17 -0.30 12.70
CA ASP A 40 -9.56 0.13 11.43
C ASP A 40 -8.11 0.57 11.63
N PHE A 41 -7.84 1.41 12.64
CA PHE A 41 -6.48 1.81 13.01
C PHE A 41 -5.61 0.59 13.31
N ASN A 42 -6.05 -0.31 14.20
CA ASN A 42 -5.30 -1.50 14.59
C ASN A 42 -4.98 -2.40 13.38
N ALA A 43 -5.98 -2.65 12.53
CA ALA A 43 -5.84 -3.52 11.37
C ALA A 43 -4.85 -2.96 10.34
N ARG A 44 -4.82 -1.63 10.14
CA ARG A 44 -3.85 -0.97 9.24
C ARG A 44 -2.46 -0.90 9.85
N ASN A 45 -2.38 -0.53 11.13
CA ASN A 45 -1.13 -0.37 11.84
C ASN A 45 -0.37 -1.69 11.89
N GLN A 46 -1.05 -2.82 12.16
CA GLN A 46 -0.44 -4.15 12.20
C GLN A 46 0.23 -4.52 10.86
N LEU A 47 -0.34 -4.14 9.72
CA LEU A 47 0.24 -4.43 8.40
C LEU A 47 1.43 -3.52 8.03
N THR A 48 1.61 -2.40 8.75
CA THR A 48 2.49 -1.30 8.33
C THR A 48 3.46 -0.89 9.43
N LEU A 49 3.13 0.10 10.25
CA LEU A 49 4.04 0.66 11.25
C LEU A 49 4.28 -0.26 12.46
N TRP A 50 3.35 -1.20 12.73
CA TRP A 50 3.34 -2.15 13.84
C TRP A 50 3.28 -1.53 15.25
N GLY A 51 3.66 -0.25 15.40
CA GLY A 51 3.55 0.58 16.58
C GLY A 51 3.35 2.05 16.20
N PRO A 52 3.10 2.94 17.18
CA PRO A 52 2.70 4.34 16.93
C PRO A 52 3.71 5.15 16.11
N ASP A 53 4.99 4.77 16.18
CA ASP A 53 6.10 5.48 15.54
C ASP A 53 6.86 4.60 14.53
N GLY A 54 6.27 3.50 14.05
CA GLY A 54 6.97 2.63 13.11
C GLY A 54 7.97 1.70 13.78
N ASN A 55 7.71 1.26 15.02
CA ASN A 55 8.64 0.50 15.85
C ASN A 55 9.16 -0.77 15.18
N ILE A 56 8.33 -1.46 14.38
CA ILE A 56 8.73 -2.63 13.60
C ILE A 56 8.15 -2.50 12.19
N LEU A 57 8.57 -1.43 11.50
CA LEU A 57 8.11 -1.06 10.17
C LEU A 57 8.12 -2.23 9.20
N ASP A 58 6.98 -2.43 8.51
CA ASP A 58 6.75 -3.46 7.48
C ASP A 58 6.89 -4.92 7.95
N TYR A 59 6.99 -5.20 9.26
CA TYR A 59 7.18 -6.57 9.76
C TYR A 59 6.12 -7.55 9.28
N ALA A 60 4.85 -7.16 9.40
CA ALA A 60 3.71 -7.95 8.96
C ALA A 60 3.17 -7.51 7.60
N ASN A 61 4.06 -7.04 6.71
CA ASN A 61 3.70 -6.66 5.33
C ASN A 61 2.90 -7.74 4.60
N LYS A 62 2.06 -7.30 3.67
CA LYS A 62 1.24 -8.14 2.78
C LYS A 62 1.16 -7.51 1.40
N GLN A 63 0.91 -8.33 0.39
CA GLN A 63 0.75 -7.88 -1.00
C GLN A 63 -0.75 -7.77 -1.37
N LEU A 64 -1.47 -6.93 -0.63
CA LEU A 64 -2.92 -6.73 -0.81
C LEU A 64 -3.21 -5.52 -1.72
N ALA A 65 -4.27 -5.57 -2.53
CA ALA A 65 -4.53 -4.61 -3.61
C ALA A 65 -4.51 -3.16 -3.15
N GLY A 66 -5.32 -2.86 -2.12
CA GLY A 66 -5.42 -1.53 -1.53
C GLY A 66 -4.14 -1.09 -0.83
N LEU A 67 -3.42 -2.03 -0.20
CA LEU A 67 -2.18 -1.74 0.50
C LEU A 67 -1.05 -1.42 -0.51
N MET A 68 -0.92 -2.21 -1.57
CA MET A 68 0.01 -1.92 -2.67
C MET A 68 -0.30 -0.57 -3.34
N LEU A 69 -1.59 -0.25 -3.51
CA LEU A 69 -2.05 0.98 -4.17
C LEU A 69 -1.78 2.25 -3.36
N ASP A 70 -2.15 2.24 -2.07
CA ASP A 70 -2.23 3.46 -1.27
C ASP A 70 -1.13 3.57 -0.20
N TYR A 71 -0.40 2.49 0.08
CA TYR A 71 0.77 2.50 0.96
C TYR A 71 2.07 2.35 0.16
N TYR A 72 2.35 1.17 -0.39
CA TYR A 72 3.66 0.89 -1.00
C TYR A 72 3.93 1.72 -2.25
N ARG A 73 2.96 1.84 -3.19
CA ARG A 73 3.13 2.67 -4.38
C ARG A 73 3.35 4.15 -4.01
N MET A 74 2.70 4.64 -2.97
CA MET A 74 2.86 6.03 -2.54
C MET A 74 4.26 6.27 -1.95
N ARG A 75 4.82 5.30 -1.23
CA ARG A 75 6.20 5.34 -0.73
C ARG A 75 7.20 5.36 -1.89
N TRP A 76 7.06 4.44 -2.84
CA TRP A 76 7.89 4.40 -4.06
C TRP A 76 7.76 5.67 -4.91
N LYS A 77 6.54 6.20 -5.04
CA LYS A 77 6.29 7.47 -5.75
C LYS A 77 7.09 8.61 -5.13
N LEU A 78 7.03 8.75 -3.80
CA LEU A 78 7.77 9.79 -3.11
C LEU A 78 9.29 9.62 -3.31
N PHE A 79 9.80 8.39 -3.16
CA PHE A 79 11.22 8.09 -3.35
C PHE A 79 11.73 8.48 -4.74
N ILE A 80 11.06 8.02 -5.80
CA ILE A 80 11.44 8.32 -7.18
C ILE A 80 11.37 9.82 -7.47
N ILE A 81 10.32 10.51 -7.00
CA ILE A 81 10.21 11.98 -7.19
C ILE A 81 11.36 12.69 -6.48
N THR A 82 11.72 12.28 -5.27
CA THR A 82 12.84 12.87 -4.52
C THR A 82 14.17 12.65 -5.24
N LEU A 83 14.43 11.44 -5.75
CA LEU A 83 15.65 11.17 -6.51
C LEU A 83 15.74 11.99 -7.80
N VAL A 84 14.65 12.09 -8.57
CA VAL A 84 14.60 12.92 -9.77
C VAL A 84 14.89 14.37 -9.44
N LYS A 85 14.34 14.89 -8.33
CA LYS A 85 14.64 16.26 -7.86
C LYS A 85 16.13 16.42 -7.55
N CYS A 86 16.70 15.56 -6.72
CA CYS A 86 18.12 15.58 -6.36
C CYS A 86 19.04 15.60 -7.59
N LEU A 87 18.75 14.74 -8.57
CA LEU A 87 19.50 14.69 -9.83
C LEU A 87 19.35 15.99 -10.64
N SER A 88 18.13 16.52 -10.76
CA SER A 88 17.88 17.76 -11.51
C SER A 88 18.48 19.01 -10.88
N SER A 89 18.63 19.04 -9.55
CA SER A 89 19.22 20.16 -8.81
C SER A 89 20.70 19.98 -8.50
N GLY A 90 21.30 18.84 -8.84
CA GLY A 90 22.68 18.52 -8.49
C GLY A 90 22.94 18.41 -6.97
N THR A 91 21.90 18.14 -6.18
CA THR A 91 22.00 18.04 -4.71
C THR A 91 22.01 16.57 -4.29
N PRO A 92 22.79 16.19 -3.26
CA PRO A 92 22.80 14.82 -2.76
C PRO A 92 21.44 14.42 -2.17
N PHE A 93 21.17 13.11 -2.17
CA PHE A 93 20.00 12.55 -1.48
C PHE A 93 20.27 12.45 0.02
N HIS A 94 19.43 13.10 0.83
CA HIS A 94 19.53 13.07 2.29
C HIS A 94 18.48 12.13 2.89
N GLN A 95 18.92 10.96 3.35
CA GLN A 95 18.04 9.92 3.90
C GLN A 95 17.17 10.43 5.06
N ASP A 96 17.72 11.25 5.97
CA ASP A 96 16.96 11.72 7.14
C ASP A 96 15.81 12.64 6.77
N GLN A 97 16.01 13.54 5.79
CA GLN A 97 14.94 14.39 5.27
C GLN A 97 13.86 13.55 4.56
N PHE A 98 14.28 12.53 3.82
CA PHE A 98 13.34 11.59 3.21
C PHE A 98 12.54 10.81 4.26
N ASN A 99 13.18 10.34 5.34
CA ASN A 99 12.53 9.65 6.45
C ASN A 99 11.46 10.53 7.12
N GLN A 100 11.73 11.82 7.29
CA GLN A 100 10.74 12.78 7.81
C GLN A 100 9.56 13.01 6.85
N ALA A 101 9.78 12.86 5.54
CA ALA A 101 8.73 12.99 4.54
C ALA A 101 7.89 11.70 4.40
N ILE A 102 8.54 10.53 4.42
CA ILE A 102 7.89 9.24 4.20
C ILE A 102 6.96 8.86 5.35
N ILE A 103 7.28 9.21 6.60
CA ILE A 103 6.42 8.92 7.75
C ILE A 103 5.03 9.57 7.63
N LYS A 104 4.93 10.72 6.94
CA LYS A 104 3.65 11.38 6.65
C LYS A 104 2.80 10.56 5.68
N VAL A 105 3.43 9.92 4.70
CA VAL A 105 2.75 9.01 3.75
C VAL A 105 2.25 7.79 4.49
N GLU A 106 3.09 7.21 5.36
CA GLU A 106 2.78 5.99 6.10
C GLU A 106 1.64 6.22 7.10
N ARG A 107 1.70 7.31 7.89
CA ARG A 107 0.62 7.71 8.79
C ARG A 107 -0.67 8.05 8.06
N ARG A 108 -0.60 8.73 6.92
CA ARG A 108 -1.79 9.05 6.11
C ARG A 108 -2.55 7.80 5.72
N PHE A 109 -1.87 6.70 5.38
CA PHE A 109 -2.55 5.44 5.06
C PHE A 109 -3.34 4.87 6.25
N ILE A 110 -2.76 4.93 7.45
CA ILE A 110 -3.40 4.45 8.68
C ILE A 110 -4.67 5.25 8.99
N TYR A 111 -4.62 6.58 8.83
CA TYR A 111 -5.72 7.47 9.24
C TYR A 111 -6.66 7.89 8.09
N ASN A 112 -6.52 7.34 6.88
CA ASN A 112 -7.32 7.84 5.74
C ASN A 112 -8.81 7.46 5.77
N GLY A 113 -9.22 6.51 6.63
CA GLY A 113 -10.60 6.03 6.73
C GLY A 113 -11.18 5.46 5.43
N LYS A 114 -10.33 5.17 4.43
CA LYS A 114 -10.75 4.74 3.10
C LYS A 114 -11.25 3.31 3.15
N GLN A 115 -12.44 3.07 2.61
CA GLN A 115 -12.96 1.72 2.38
C GLN A 115 -12.34 1.10 1.13
N TYR A 116 -12.06 -0.20 1.19
CA TYR A 116 -11.49 -0.95 0.08
C TYR A 116 -12.44 -2.09 -0.32
N PRO A 117 -12.52 -2.44 -1.62
CA PRO A 117 -13.33 -3.57 -2.07
C PRO A 117 -12.91 -4.88 -1.40
N SER A 118 -13.89 -5.67 -0.97
CA SER A 118 -13.71 -7.04 -0.45
C SER A 118 -14.17 -8.12 -1.42
N LYS A 119 -14.80 -7.73 -2.53
CA LYS A 119 -15.20 -8.65 -3.61
C LYS A 119 -14.26 -8.49 -4.82
N PRO A 120 -13.90 -9.60 -5.48
CA PRO A 120 -12.99 -9.53 -6.61
C PRO A 120 -13.65 -8.96 -7.87
N ILE A 121 -12.84 -8.38 -8.75
CA ILE A 121 -13.21 -7.79 -10.04
C ILE A 121 -12.14 -8.18 -11.07
N GLY A 122 -12.57 -8.66 -12.24
CA GLY A 122 -11.71 -8.99 -13.38
C GLY A 122 -11.47 -10.49 -13.58
N ASN A 123 -10.50 -10.83 -14.44
CA ASN A 123 -10.07 -12.21 -14.72
C ASN A 123 -8.57 -12.36 -14.39
N THR A 124 -8.24 -13.25 -13.45
CA THR A 124 -6.86 -13.46 -12.97
C THR A 124 -5.92 -13.89 -14.10
N LEU A 125 -6.37 -14.83 -14.94
CA LEU A 125 -5.57 -15.39 -16.02
C LEU A 125 -5.22 -14.31 -17.05
N ASP A 126 -6.22 -13.54 -17.48
CA ASP A 126 -6.00 -12.47 -18.47
C ASP A 126 -4.99 -11.42 -17.98
N ILE A 127 -5.06 -11.06 -16.70
CA ILE A 127 -4.16 -10.07 -16.11
C ILE A 127 -2.75 -10.64 -15.96
N ALA A 128 -2.63 -11.88 -15.46
CA ALA A 128 -1.35 -12.56 -15.32
C ALA A 128 -0.65 -12.69 -16.69
N THR A 129 -1.39 -13.11 -17.73
CA THR A 129 -0.87 -13.20 -19.10
C THR A 129 -0.40 -11.85 -19.63
N LYS A 130 -1.18 -10.77 -19.43
CA LYS A 130 -0.77 -9.41 -19.85
C LYS A 130 0.51 -8.94 -19.17
N ILE A 131 0.67 -9.22 -17.88
CA ILE A 131 1.89 -8.87 -17.13
C ILE A 131 3.08 -9.69 -17.63
N TYR A 132 2.91 -11.01 -17.76
CA TYR A 132 3.95 -11.90 -18.27
C TYR A 132 4.46 -11.43 -19.63
N LEU A 133 3.56 -11.24 -20.61
CA LEU A 133 3.92 -10.79 -21.96
C LEU A 133 4.60 -9.41 -21.98
N LYS A 134 4.32 -8.55 -20.99
CA LYS A 134 4.89 -7.20 -20.92
C LYS A 134 6.27 -7.17 -20.28
N TYR A 135 6.49 -7.96 -19.23
CA TYR A 135 7.67 -7.83 -18.37
C TYR A 135 8.65 -9.00 -18.46
N TYR A 136 8.21 -10.19 -18.85
CA TYR A 136 9.10 -11.35 -19.03
C TYR A 136 10.10 -11.19 -20.19
N PRO A 137 9.75 -10.60 -21.35
CA PRO A 137 10.70 -10.43 -22.46
C PRO A 137 11.78 -9.37 -22.23
N LEU A 138 11.80 -8.71 -21.06
CA LEU A 138 12.83 -7.73 -20.76
C LEU A 138 14.16 -8.46 -20.45
N PRO A 139 15.27 -8.06 -21.09
CA PRO A 139 16.57 -8.70 -20.93
C PRO A 139 17.15 -8.56 -19.51
#